data_AF-A0A958WXV9-F1
#
_entry.id   AF-A0A958WXV9-F1
#
_cell.length_a   1.000
_cell.length_b   1.000
_cell.length_c   1.000
_cell.angle_alpha   90.00
_cell.angle_beta   90.00
_cell.angle_gamma   90.00
#
_symmetry.space_group_name_H-M   'P 1'
#
loop_
_entity.id
_entity.type
_entity.pdbx_description
1 polymer ?
#
loop_
_entity_poly.entity_id
_entity_poly.type
_entity_poly.pdbx_seq_one_letter_code
_entity_poly.pdbx_strand_id
1 'polypeptide(L)'
;MTHVKPFRAWALFAALFFSAPVFSQIDFKLQWLQDSLAWGVFATPSEGARISNFVIIGSGQATIVAPKGTMFANVKNFSGTWEQNARVDTPKENPGKDYISFGLVTADPPMQFIAGVETLLFTFTTKTGDCPETLGLIAANDPFNKVPNSANANPGNDISVLDPQTQIIFQFNQVYAPDAWDCHPGKVAEQGPFHHGLMKKKPQEVNRP
;
A
#
# COMPACT_ATOMS: atom_id res chain seq x y z
N MET A 1 -70.35 11.03 30.59
CA MET A 1 -69.76 10.26 29.48
C MET A 1 -69.15 11.26 28.51
N THR A 2 -67.84 11.49 28.56
CA THR A 2 -66.98 12.02 27.47
C THR A 2 -65.55 12.11 28.02
N HIS A 3 -64.75 11.13 27.64
CA HIS A 3 -63.36 10.97 28.05
C HIS A 3 -62.48 11.73 27.03
N VAL A 4 -61.85 12.84 27.42
CA VAL A 4 -60.83 13.50 26.59
C VAL A 4 -59.47 13.03 27.07
N LYS A 5 -58.73 12.29 26.24
CA LYS A 5 -57.34 11.88 26.53
C LYS A 5 -56.39 12.98 26.02
N PRO A 6 -55.37 13.40 26.80
CA PRO A 6 -54.33 14.27 26.27
C PRO A 6 -53.42 13.47 25.33
N PHE A 7 -53.30 13.98 24.10
CA PHE A 7 -52.39 13.50 23.06
C PHE A 7 -50.94 13.78 23.50
N ARG A 8 -50.19 12.73 23.85
CA ARG A 8 -48.76 12.84 24.13
C ARG A 8 -48.01 12.89 22.80
N ALA A 9 -47.62 14.09 22.38
CA ALA A 9 -46.66 14.30 21.31
C ALA A 9 -45.27 13.86 21.81
N TRP A 10 -44.84 12.65 21.44
CA TRP A 10 -43.50 12.15 21.70
C TRP A 10 -42.87 11.63 20.41
N ALA A 11 -41.60 12.00 20.24
CA ALA A 11 -40.63 11.52 19.26
C ALA A 11 -40.74 12.05 17.82
N LEU A 12 -40.26 13.29 17.64
CA LEU A 12 -39.43 13.60 16.46
C LEU A 12 -38.17 12.72 16.55
N PHE A 13 -38.20 11.60 15.84
CA PHE A 13 -37.06 10.71 15.68
C PHE A 13 -36.03 11.46 14.82
N ALA A 14 -35.02 12.03 15.47
CA ALA A 14 -33.85 12.57 14.80
C ALA A 14 -33.08 11.41 14.16
N ALA A 15 -33.42 11.09 12.91
CA ALA A 15 -32.60 10.28 12.04
C ALA A 15 -31.37 11.10 11.64
N LEU A 16 -30.42 11.22 12.58
CA LEU A 16 -29.05 11.59 12.26
C LEU A 16 -28.51 10.48 11.36
N PHE A 17 -28.39 10.78 10.07
CA PHE A 17 -27.56 10.03 9.14
C PHE A 17 -26.14 10.03 9.71
N PHE A 18 -25.78 8.99 10.46
CA PHE A 18 -24.38 8.63 10.67
C PHE A 18 -23.87 8.17 9.30
N SER A 19 -23.38 9.11 8.50
CA SER A 19 -22.44 8.76 7.43
C SER A 19 -21.20 8.25 8.13
N ALA A 20 -21.08 6.92 8.28
CA ALA A 20 -19.80 6.33 8.63
C ALA A 20 -18.79 6.81 7.58
N PRO A 21 -17.66 7.43 7.96
CA PRO A 21 -16.64 7.80 7.00
C PRO A 21 -16.23 6.54 6.24
N VAL A 22 -16.23 6.64 4.91
CA VAL A 22 -15.57 5.64 4.06
C VAL A 22 -14.09 5.82 4.34
N PHE A 23 -13.56 5.04 5.28
CA PHE A 23 -12.14 5.08 5.57
C PHE A 23 -11.39 4.69 4.29
N SER A 24 -10.22 5.28 4.09
CA SER A 24 -9.18 4.72 3.23
C SER A 24 -8.80 3.34 3.79
N GLN A 25 -8.45 2.36 2.95
CA GLN A 25 -8.47 0.95 3.39
C GLN A 25 -7.36 0.06 2.84
N ILE A 26 -6.33 0.59 2.19
CA ILE A 26 -5.16 -0.20 1.80
C ILE A 26 -3.94 0.30 2.55
N ASP A 27 -3.35 -0.57 3.36
CA ASP A 27 -2.15 -0.28 4.13
C ASP A 27 -0.92 -0.88 3.46
N PHE A 28 0.20 -0.15 3.48
CA PHE A 28 1.47 -0.64 2.93
C PHE A 28 2.45 -1.03 4.03
N LYS A 29 3.34 -1.96 3.72
CA LYS A 29 4.48 -2.35 4.57
C LYS A 29 5.71 -2.62 3.73
N LEU A 30 6.88 -2.28 4.27
CA LEU A 30 8.17 -2.72 3.76
C LEU A 30 8.74 -3.74 4.75
N GLN A 31 9.07 -4.93 4.28
CA GLN A 31 9.60 -6.01 5.12
C GLN A 31 10.82 -6.69 4.50
N TRP A 32 11.78 -7.05 5.34
CA TRP A 32 12.88 -7.93 4.96
C TRP A 32 12.41 -9.39 4.83
N LEU A 33 12.74 -10.03 3.71
CA LEU A 33 12.39 -11.41 3.40
C LEU A 33 13.64 -12.28 3.46
N GLN A 34 13.79 -13.03 4.55
CA GLN A 34 14.99 -13.82 4.82
C GLN A 34 15.25 -14.92 3.78
N ASP A 35 14.20 -15.52 3.22
CA ASP A 35 14.32 -16.60 2.24
C ASP A 35 14.81 -16.11 0.87
N SER A 36 14.47 -14.87 0.50
CA SER A 36 14.82 -14.28 -0.81
C SER A 36 15.96 -13.27 -0.74
N LEU A 37 16.43 -12.95 0.47
CA LEU A 37 17.46 -11.93 0.76
C LEU A 37 17.13 -10.59 0.08
N ALA A 38 15.87 -10.17 0.18
CA ALA A 38 15.36 -8.97 -0.46
C ALA A 38 14.34 -8.25 0.44
N TRP A 39 14.09 -6.98 0.16
CA TRP A 39 12.96 -6.27 0.75
C TRP A 39 11.73 -6.45 -0.12
N GLY A 40 10.60 -6.77 0.50
CA GLY A 40 9.29 -6.82 -0.12
C GLY A 40 8.44 -5.61 0.26
N VAL A 41 7.77 -5.04 -0.73
CA VAL A 41 6.71 -4.05 -0.52
C VAL A 41 5.37 -4.77 -0.62
N PHE A 42 4.57 -4.63 0.43
CA PHE A 42 3.28 -5.29 0.60
C PHE A 42 2.15 -4.28 0.63
N ALA A 43 0.97 -4.72 0.20
CA ALA A 43 -0.29 -4.05 0.43
C ALA A 43 -1.26 -5.00 1.14
N THR A 44 -2.11 -4.50 2.02
CA THR A 44 -3.16 -5.29 2.66
C THR A 44 -4.41 -4.44 2.91
N PRO A 45 -5.62 -5.01 2.79
CA PRO A 45 -6.82 -4.33 3.25
C PRO A 45 -6.74 -4.05 4.75
N SER A 46 -7.06 -2.82 5.17
CA SER A 46 -7.26 -2.48 6.57
C SER A 46 -8.36 -3.35 7.20
N GLU A 47 -8.31 -3.50 8.51
CA GLU A 47 -9.27 -4.34 9.23
C GLU A 47 -10.73 -3.94 8.91
N GLY A 48 -11.55 -4.93 8.55
CA GLY A 48 -12.95 -4.73 8.19
C GLY A 48 -13.22 -4.36 6.73
N ALA A 49 -12.18 -4.00 5.95
CA ALA A 49 -12.31 -3.77 4.52
C ALA A 49 -12.65 -5.06 3.78
N ARG A 50 -13.65 -5.00 2.91
CA ARG A 50 -14.09 -6.14 2.09
C ARG A 50 -14.01 -5.75 0.62
N ILE A 51 -13.06 -6.34 -0.07
CA ILE A 51 -12.79 -6.09 -1.47
C ILE A 51 -13.14 -7.35 -2.26
N SER A 52 -13.90 -7.19 -3.34
CA SER A 52 -14.21 -8.32 -4.21
C SER A 52 -12.97 -8.84 -4.94
N ASN A 53 -13.05 -10.04 -5.52
CA ASN A 53 -11.92 -10.67 -6.23
C ASN A 53 -11.56 -9.95 -7.55
N PHE A 54 -12.45 -9.11 -8.07
CA PHE A 54 -12.26 -8.40 -9.33
C PHE A 54 -12.20 -6.91 -9.05
N VAL A 55 -11.02 -6.34 -9.20
CA VAL A 55 -10.76 -4.92 -8.97
C VAL A 55 -10.10 -4.27 -10.18
N ILE A 56 -10.28 -2.96 -10.29
CA ILE A 56 -9.58 -2.10 -11.24
C ILE A 56 -8.62 -1.23 -10.45
N ILE A 57 -7.32 -1.33 -10.75
CA ILE A 57 -6.31 -0.48 -10.11
C ILE A 57 -6.19 0.80 -10.93
N GLY A 58 -6.48 1.94 -10.31
CA GLY A 58 -6.45 3.26 -10.94
C GLY A 58 -5.07 3.92 -10.89
N SER A 59 -4.36 3.76 -9.78
CA SER A 59 -3.03 4.34 -9.55
C SER A 59 -2.25 3.54 -8.50
N GLY A 60 -0.95 3.78 -8.42
CA GLY A 60 -0.08 3.22 -7.38
C GLY A 60 1.27 3.93 -7.33
N GLN A 61 1.71 4.26 -6.12
CA GLN A 61 3.04 4.77 -5.82
C GLN A 61 3.50 4.24 -4.45
N ALA A 62 4.68 3.65 -4.37
CA ALA A 62 5.35 3.35 -3.12
C ALA A 62 6.69 4.09 -3.08
N THR A 63 6.89 4.95 -2.09
CA THR A 63 8.12 5.74 -1.97
C THR A 63 8.92 5.27 -0.78
N ILE A 64 10.16 4.87 -1.05
CA ILE A 64 11.10 4.37 -0.06
C ILE A 64 12.03 5.50 0.37
N VAL A 65 12.15 5.70 1.68
CA VAL A 65 13.11 6.59 2.31
C VAL A 65 14.32 5.77 2.71
N ALA A 66 15.49 6.13 2.16
CA ALA A 66 16.73 5.39 2.36
C ALA A 66 17.87 6.33 2.77
N PRO A 67 18.98 5.83 3.33
CA PRO A 67 20.17 6.63 3.57
C PRO A 67 20.68 7.22 2.25
N LYS A 68 21.26 8.42 2.32
CA LYS A 68 21.93 9.06 1.19
C LYS A 68 22.84 8.09 0.43
N GLY A 69 22.75 8.11 -0.90
CA GLY A 69 23.56 7.31 -1.81
C GLY A 69 23.06 5.88 -2.01
N THR A 70 21.95 5.49 -1.36
CA THR A 70 21.42 4.13 -1.48
C THR A 70 20.88 3.86 -2.88
N MET A 71 21.42 2.84 -3.55
CA MET A 71 20.97 2.41 -4.87
C MET A 71 20.29 1.06 -4.77
N PHE A 72 19.12 0.91 -5.39
CA PHE A 72 18.41 -0.36 -5.49
C PHE A 72 18.75 -1.11 -6.78
N ALA A 73 18.51 -2.41 -6.77
CA ALA A 73 18.70 -3.34 -7.88
C ALA A 73 17.72 -4.51 -7.78
N ASN A 74 17.73 -5.35 -8.81
CA ASN A 74 16.99 -6.63 -8.84
C ASN A 74 15.51 -6.51 -8.52
N VAL A 75 14.85 -5.44 -9.02
CA VAL A 75 13.42 -5.23 -8.84
C VAL A 75 12.66 -6.39 -9.50
N LYS A 76 11.84 -7.10 -8.73
CA LYS A 76 10.97 -8.18 -9.22
C LYS A 76 9.52 -7.88 -8.88
N ASN A 77 8.67 -7.89 -9.91
CA ASN A 77 7.25 -7.59 -9.81
C ASN A 77 6.43 -8.88 -9.58
N PHE A 78 5.51 -8.84 -8.62
CA PHE A 78 4.65 -9.96 -8.23
C PHE A 78 3.16 -9.66 -8.39
N SER A 79 2.73 -8.44 -8.04
CA SER A 79 1.36 -7.98 -8.21
C SER A 79 1.38 -6.57 -8.79
N GLY A 80 0.98 -6.45 -10.06
CA GLY A 80 1.27 -5.31 -10.90
C GLY A 80 2.74 -5.24 -11.33
N THR A 81 3.00 -4.35 -12.28
CA THR A 81 4.34 -3.98 -12.73
C THR A 81 4.68 -2.61 -12.18
N TRP A 82 5.70 -2.55 -11.35
CA TRP A 82 6.19 -1.35 -10.69
C TRP A 82 7.57 -1.00 -11.23
N GLU A 83 7.81 0.30 -11.43
CA GLU A 83 9.09 0.82 -11.89
C GLU A 83 9.54 1.98 -11.01
N GLN A 84 10.84 2.01 -10.70
CA GLN A 84 11.43 3.20 -10.11
C GLN A 84 11.39 4.34 -11.14
N ASN A 85 10.46 5.27 -10.99
CA ASN A 85 10.18 6.31 -11.96
C ASN A 85 10.58 7.71 -11.49
N ALA A 86 10.87 7.89 -10.20
CA ALA A 86 11.37 9.13 -9.65
C ALA A 86 12.35 8.89 -8.50
N ARG A 87 13.29 9.83 -8.35
CA ARG A 87 14.24 9.87 -7.24
C ARG A 87 14.52 11.32 -6.86
N VAL A 88 14.54 11.61 -5.58
CA VAL A 88 15.02 12.88 -5.04
C VAL A 88 16.13 12.63 -4.03
N ASP A 89 17.29 13.20 -4.33
CA ASP A 89 18.51 12.98 -3.57
C ASP A 89 18.66 14.10 -2.55
N THR A 90 18.76 13.75 -1.26
CA THR A 90 19.11 14.70 -0.19
C THR A 90 18.33 16.03 -0.22
N PRO A 91 16.98 16.02 -0.20
CA PRO A 91 16.21 17.26 -0.21
C PRO A 91 16.51 18.12 1.02
N LYS A 92 16.24 19.43 0.93
CA LYS A 92 16.57 20.39 2.01
C LYS A 92 15.93 20.02 3.35
N GLU A 93 14.73 19.44 3.30
CA GLU A 93 13.96 18.99 4.46
C GLU A 93 14.60 17.78 5.15
N ASN A 94 15.37 16.97 4.42
CA ASN A 94 16.01 15.77 4.95
C ASN A 94 17.34 15.45 4.21
N PRO A 95 18.42 16.20 4.48
CA PRO A 95 19.67 16.10 3.72
C PRO A 95 20.43 14.77 3.87
N GLY A 96 20.04 13.93 4.83
CA GLY A 96 20.65 12.61 5.08
C GLY A 96 19.95 11.45 4.38
N LYS A 97 18.85 11.71 3.67
CA LYS A 97 18.01 10.67 3.04
C LYS A 97 17.84 10.91 1.55
N ASP A 98 17.63 9.82 0.84
CA ASP A 98 17.13 9.83 -0.53
C ASP A 98 15.72 9.23 -0.55
N TYR A 99 14.88 9.74 -1.46
CA TYR A 99 13.50 9.31 -1.65
C TYR A 99 13.39 8.66 -3.03
N ILE A 100 13.07 7.37 -3.06
CA ILE A 100 13.01 6.57 -4.28
C ILE A 100 11.56 6.13 -4.48
N SER A 101 10.89 6.66 -5.51
CA SER A 101 9.49 6.36 -5.80
C SER A 101 9.35 5.29 -6.87
N PHE A 102 8.51 4.30 -6.59
CA PHE A 102 8.10 3.25 -7.50
C PHE A 102 6.66 3.51 -7.92
N GLY A 103 6.45 3.82 -9.20
CA GLY A 103 5.13 4.00 -9.77
C GLY A 103 4.59 2.71 -10.37
N LEU A 104 3.28 2.49 -10.23
CA LEU A 104 2.58 1.43 -10.94
C LEU A 104 2.49 1.78 -12.43
N VAL A 105 3.03 0.91 -13.28
CA VAL A 105 2.95 1.03 -14.75
C VAL A 105 1.70 0.32 -15.28
N THR A 106 1.45 -0.90 -14.79
CA THR A 106 0.28 -1.70 -15.16
C THR A 106 -0.12 -2.64 -14.02
N ALA A 107 -1.40 -2.98 -13.94
CA ALA A 107 -1.93 -3.95 -12.98
C ALA A 107 -1.78 -5.41 -13.45
N ASP A 108 -0.72 -5.72 -14.21
CA ASP A 108 -0.33 -7.08 -14.63
C ASP A 108 1.01 -7.45 -13.95
N PRO A 109 1.10 -8.59 -13.22
CA PRO A 109 0.04 -9.57 -12.93
C PRO A 109 -1.12 -8.99 -12.12
N PRO A 110 -2.37 -9.49 -12.26
CA PRO A 110 -3.52 -8.98 -11.54
C PRO A 110 -3.31 -8.95 -10.02
N MET A 111 -3.53 -7.78 -9.42
CA MET A 111 -3.58 -7.61 -7.97
C MET A 111 -4.87 -8.18 -7.41
N GLN A 112 -4.75 -8.87 -6.28
CA GLN A 112 -5.88 -9.28 -5.44
C GLN A 112 -5.65 -8.77 -4.02
N PHE A 113 -6.74 -8.40 -3.36
CA PHE A 113 -6.69 -7.91 -1.99
C PHE A 113 -7.60 -8.78 -1.14
N ILE A 114 -7.00 -9.66 -0.35
CA ILE A 114 -7.71 -10.61 0.50
C ILE A 114 -7.63 -10.08 1.93
N ALA A 115 -8.79 -9.96 2.59
CA ALA A 115 -8.85 -9.46 3.96
C ALA A 115 -7.96 -10.32 4.89
N GLY A 116 -7.07 -9.66 5.64
CA GLY A 116 -6.16 -10.31 6.58
C GLY A 116 -4.98 -11.06 5.94
N VAL A 117 -4.77 -10.94 4.62
CA VAL A 117 -3.62 -11.52 3.92
C VAL A 117 -2.87 -10.40 3.21
N GLU A 118 -1.55 -10.50 3.20
CA GLU A 118 -0.70 -9.53 2.54
C GLU A 118 -0.55 -9.87 1.05
N THR A 119 -0.65 -8.85 0.20
CA THR A 119 -0.37 -8.93 -1.23
C THR A 119 1.05 -8.42 -1.46
N LEU A 120 1.97 -9.30 -1.90
CA LEU A 120 3.31 -8.87 -2.28
C LEU A 120 3.24 -8.13 -3.62
N LEU A 121 3.63 -6.85 -3.63
CA LEU A 121 3.62 -6.01 -4.83
C LEU A 121 4.89 -6.25 -5.65
N PHE A 122 6.03 -5.96 -5.06
CA PHE A 122 7.34 -6.14 -5.66
C PHE A 122 8.42 -6.36 -4.60
N THR A 123 9.58 -6.85 -5.02
CA THR A 123 10.78 -6.95 -4.19
C THR A 123 11.93 -6.21 -4.83
N PHE A 124 12.92 -5.83 -4.04
CA PHE A 124 14.18 -5.24 -4.50
C PHE A 124 15.31 -5.57 -3.54
N THR A 125 16.55 -5.37 -3.99
CA THR A 125 17.75 -5.43 -3.15
C THR A 125 18.47 -4.08 -3.17
N THR A 126 19.32 -3.81 -2.20
CA THR A 126 20.35 -2.77 -2.31
C THR A 126 21.44 -3.28 -3.25
N LYS A 127 22.14 -2.37 -3.94
CA LYS A 127 23.27 -2.72 -4.81
C LYS A 127 24.47 -3.25 -4.03
N THR A 128 24.66 -2.77 -2.80
CA THR A 128 25.76 -3.22 -1.94
C THR A 128 25.47 -4.58 -1.30
N GLY A 129 24.19 -4.94 -1.16
CA GLY A 129 23.76 -6.15 -0.44
C GLY A 129 23.75 -5.97 1.08
N ASP A 130 24.24 -4.84 1.59
CA ASP A 130 24.29 -4.56 3.02
C ASP A 130 22.91 -4.20 3.56
N CYS A 131 22.69 -4.57 4.82
CA CYS A 131 21.56 -4.10 5.61
C CYS A 131 21.76 -2.61 5.93
N PRO A 132 20.89 -1.70 5.47
CA PRO A 132 21.05 -0.28 5.73
C PRO A 132 20.71 0.06 7.19
N GLU A 133 21.27 1.14 7.71
CA GLU A 133 20.97 1.63 9.08
C GLU A 133 19.52 2.11 9.24
N THR A 134 18.90 2.52 8.14
CA THR A 134 17.48 2.90 8.11
C THR A 134 16.91 2.52 6.76
N LEU A 135 15.68 2.06 6.71
CA LEU A 135 14.90 1.97 5.49
C LEU A 135 13.42 2.14 5.87
N GLY A 136 12.57 2.50 4.94
CA GLY A 136 11.14 2.57 5.24
C GLY A 136 10.35 3.09 4.06
N LEU A 137 9.04 2.91 4.12
CA LEU A 137 8.14 3.69 3.26
C LEU A 137 7.97 5.09 3.85
N ILE A 138 7.80 6.08 2.99
CA ILE A 138 7.59 7.46 3.41
C ILE A 138 6.38 7.54 4.33
N ALA A 139 6.57 8.15 5.50
CA ALA A 139 5.49 8.34 6.46
C ALA A 139 4.64 9.56 6.07
N ALA A 140 3.36 9.57 6.46
CA ALA A 140 2.47 10.69 6.18
C ALA A 140 2.99 12.03 6.75
N ASN A 141 3.67 11.98 7.90
CA ASN A 141 4.25 13.13 8.59
C ASN A 141 5.72 13.42 8.23
N ASP A 142 6.30 12.72 7.25
CA ASP A 142 7.67 12.95 6.80
C ASP A 142 7.87 14.42 6.35
N PRO A 143 8.98 15.09 6.74
CA PRO A 143 9.23 16.48 6.37
C PRO A 143 9.17 16.76 4.86
N PHE A 144 9.67 15.84 4.03
CA PHE A 144 9.69 15.98 2.58
C PHE A 144 8.32 15.69 1.94
N ASN A 145 7.41 15.01 2.67
CA ASN A 145 6.04 14.76 2.21
C ASN A 145 5.11 15.98 2.36
N LYS A 146 5.59 17.09 2.94
CA LYS A 146 4.82 18.33 3.08
C LYS A 146 4.94 19.16 1.80
N VAL A 147 3.81 19.40 1.13
CA VAL A 147 3.77 20.19 -0.12
C VAL A 147 3.43 21.66 0.19
N PRO A 148 4.13 22.65 -0.40
CA PRO A 148 5.28 22.49 -1.31
C PRO A 148 6.55 22.09 -0.56
N ASN A 149 7.33 21.16 -1.13
CA ASN A 149 8.68 20.81 -0.69
C ASN A 149 9.73 21.40 -1.63
N SER A 150 11.00 21.31 -1.23
CA SER A 150 12.14 21.90 -1.93
C SER A 150 12.37 21.38 -3.35
N ALA A 151 11.75 20.25 -3.71
CA ALA A 151 11.84 19.63 -5.04
C ALA A 151 10.56 19.82 -5.88
N ASN A 152 9.52 20.47 -5.34
CA ASN A 152 8.18 20.54 -5.95
C ASN A 152 7.62 19.16 -6.33
N ALA A 153 7.92 18.13 -5.52
CA ALA A 153 7.51 16.76 -5.74
C ALA A 153 6.29 16.38 -4.87
N ASN A 154 5.59 15.32 -5.22
CA ASN A 154 4.59 14.66 -4.38
C ASN A 154 5.06 13.23 -4.05
N PRO A 155 5.89 13.05 -3.01
CA PRO A 155 6.56 11.78 -2.77
C PRO A 155 5.69 10.77 -2.00
N GLY A 156 4.46 11.13 -1.60
CA GLY A 156 3.61 10.28 -0.76
C GLY A 156 3.33 8.89 -1.35
N ASN A 157 2.95 7.93 -0.51
CA ASN A 157 2.42 6.66 -1.02
C ASN A 157 1.01 6.87 -1.57
N ASP A 158 0.66 6.12 -2.60
CA ASP A 158 -0.65 6.14 -3.23
C ASP A 158 -1.05 4.74 -3.70
N ILE A 159 -2.35 4.47 -3.67
CA ILE A 159 -2.98 3.40 -4.42
C ILE A 159 -4.45 3.75 -4.56
N SER A 160 -5.03 3.46 -5.72
CA SER A 160 -6.47 3.60 -5.93
C SER A 160 -7.02 2.31 -6.50
N VAL A 161 -8.01 1.74 -5.84
CA VAL A 161 -8.62 0.46 -6.19
C VAL A 161 -10.13 0.66 -6.29
N LEU A 162 -10.68 0.52 -7.50
CA LEU A 162 -12.12 0.47 -7.70
C LEU A 162 -12.57 -0.99 -7.64
N ASP A 163 -13.51 -1.28 -6.76
CA ASP A 163 -14.28 -2.52 -6.79
C ASP A 163 -15.57 -2.29 -7.60
N PRO A 164 -15.67 -2.80 -8.85
CA PRO A 164 -16.83 -2.54 -9.71
C PRO A 164 -18.11 -3.19 -9.20
N GLN A 165 -18.01 -4.23 -8.34
CA GLN A 165 -19.17 -4.92 -7.79
C GLN A 165 -19.85 -4.08 -6.71
N THR A 166 -19.07 -3.43 -5.85
CA THR A 166 -19.56 -2.60 -4.76
C THR A 166 -19.59 -1.10 -5.09
N GLN A 167 -18.94 -0.70 -6.18
CA GLN A 167 -18.71 0.69 -6.59
C GLN A 167 -17.92 1.51 -5.56
N ILE A 168 -17.20 0.84 -4.66
CA ILE A 168 -16.35 1.48 -3.66
C ILE A 168 -14.96 1.70 -4.23
N ILE A 169 -14.40 2.88 -3.96
CA ILE A 169 -12.99 3.20 -4.22
C ILE A 169 -12.23 3.11 -2.90
N PHE A 170 -11.23 2.24 -2.86
CA PHE A 170 -10.29 2.11 -1.76
C PHE A 170 -9.02 2.89 -2.11
N GLN A 171 -8.44 3.54 -1.11
CA GLN A 171 -7.24 4.34 -1.26
C GLN A 171 -6.13 3.89 -0.30
N PHE A 172 -4.92 4.42 -0.48
CA PHE A 172 -3.83 4.31 0.48
C PHE A 172 -4.22 4.94 1.83
N ASN A 173 -4.02 4.21 2.93
CA ASN A 173 -4.39 4.64 4.26
C ASN A 173 -3.16 4.94 5.13
N GLN A 174 -2.31 3.95 5.39
CA GLN A 174 -1.10 4.16 6.19
C GLN A 174 0.02 3.17 5.87
N VAL A 175 1.19 3.44 6.44
CA VAL A 175 2.27 2.45 6.56
C VAL A 175 2.11 1.74 7.90
N TYR A 176 2.00 0.41 7.89
CA TYR A 176 1.97 -0.41 9.11
C TYR A 176 3.29 -1.16 9.31
N ALA A 177 3.55 -1.59 10.54
CA ALA A 177 4.79 -2.27 10.95
C ALA A 177 6.05 -1.58 10.38
N PRO A 178 6.28 -0.30 10.69
CA PRO A 178 7.32 0.52 10.05
C PRO A 178 8.76 0.04 10.31
N ASP A 179 8.97 -0.91 11.22
CA ASP A 179 10.27 -1.48 11.57
C ASP A 179 10.53 -2.85 10.91
N ALA A 180 9.56 -3.42 10.17
CA ALA A 180 9.67 -4.77 9.59
C ALA A 180 10.75 -4.89 8.49
N TRP A 181 11.29 -3.77 8.02
CA TRP A 181 12.36 -3.71 7.02
C TRP A 181 13.73 -4.15 7.58
N ASP A 182 13.89 -4.18 8.90
CA ASP A 182 15.19 -4.37 9.55
C ASP A 182 15.69 -5.81 9.37
N CYS A 183 16.81 -5.95 8.66
CA CYS A 183 17.48 -7.21 8.39
C CYS A 183 18.56 -7.57 9.41
N HIS A 184 18.81 -6.72 10.41
CA HIS A 184 19.83 -7.01 11.41
C HIS A 184 19.42 -8.22 12.27
N PRO A 185 20.38 -9.07 12.69
CA PRO A 185 20.11 -10.19 13.57
C PRO A 185 19.34 -9.77 14.83
N GLY A 186 18.25 -10.46 15.13
CA GLY A 186 17.38 -10.16 16.28
C GLY A 186 16.36 -9.04 16.08
N LYS A 187 16.33 -8.41 14.90
CA LYS A 187 15.34 -7.39 14.50
C LYS A 187 14.41 -7.83 13.38
N VAL A 188 14.76 -8.91 12.68
CA VAL A 188 13.95 -9.50 11.62
C VAL A 188 12.55 -9.84 12.14
N ALA A 189 11.54 -9.18 11.57
CA ALA A 189 10.15 -9.45 11.86
C ALA A 189 9.71 -10.78 11.24
N GLU A 190 8.82 -11.51 11.93
CA GLU A 190 8.21 -12.71 11.36
C GLU A 190 7.37 -12.35 10.13
N GLN A 191 7.49 -13.17 9.07
CA GLN A 191 6.68 -13.00 7.87
C GLN A 191 5.36 -13.75 8.02
N GLY A 192 4.26 -13.00 8.04
CA GLY A 192 2.91 -13.54 7.98
C GLY A 192 2.59 -14.16 6.62
N PRO A 193 1.44 -14.82 6.47
CA PRO A 193 1.01 -15.35 5.19
C PRO A 193 0.84 -14.21 4.18
N PHE A 194 1.39 -14.41 2.99
CA PHE A 194 1.22 -13.48 1.87
C PHE A 194 0.97 -14.26 0.58
N HIS A 195 0.44 -13.57 -0.42
CA HIS A 195 0.26 -14.12 -1.75
C HIS A 195 0.87 -13.22 -2.83
N HIS A 196 1.09 -13.79 -4.01
CA HIS A 196 1.46 -13.06 -5.22
C HIS A 196 0.22 -12.75 -6.05
N GLY A 197 0.37 -11.90 -7.07
CA GLY A 197 -0.65 -11.69 -8.08
C GLY A 197 -0.97 -12.98 -8.83
N LEU A 198 -2.13 -13.01 -9.50
CA LEU A 198 -2.55 -14.20 -10.23
C LEU A 198 -1.58 -14.50 -11.39
N MET A 199 -0.93 -15.66 -11.33
CA MET A 199 -0.18 -16.19 -12.46
C MET A 199 -1.13 -16.39 -13.65
N LYS A 200 -0.76 -15.91 -14.84
CA LYS A 200 -1.49 -16.25 -16.06
C LYS A 200 -1.53 -17.77 -16.20
N LYS A 201 -2.72 -18.35 -16.38
CA LYS A 201 -2.82 -19.73 -16.88
C LYS A 201 -2.04 -19.78 -18.19
N LYS A 202 -1.06 -20.69 -18.30
CA LYS A 202 -0.40 -20.95 -19.60
C LYS A 202 -1.49 -21.18 -20.64
N PRO A 203 -1.40 -20.60 -21.85
CA PRO A 203 -2.29 -20.96 -22.94
C PRO A 203 -2.26 -22.49 -23.05
N GLN A 204 -3.42 -23.15 -23.01
CA GLN A 204 -3.45 -24.55 -23.38
C GLN A 204 -2.93 -24.63 -24.80
N GLU A 205 -1.90 -25.46 -25.02
CA GLU A 205 -1.51 -25.88 -26.36
C GLU A 205 -2.78 -26.45 -27.01
N VAL A 206 -3.39 -25.67 -27.88
CA VAL A 206 -4.40 -26.17 -28.80
C VAL A 206 -3.62 -27.09 -29.72
N ASN A 207 -3.62 -28.39 -29.40
CA ASN A 207 -3.22 -29.42 -30.33
C ASN A 207 -4.12 -29.28 -31.56
N ARG A 208 -3.60 -28.59 -32.56
CA ARG A 208 -4.25 -28.46 -33.86
C ARG A 208 -4.06 -29.83 -34.55
N PRO A 209 -5.14 -30.49 -35.00
CA PRO A 209 -5.06 -31.81 -35.62
C PRO A 209 -4.28 -31.78 -36.94
#